data_AF-G4ZC71-F1
#
_entry.id   AF-G4ZC71-F1
#
_cell.length_a   1.000
_cell.length_b   1.000
_cell.length_c   1.000
_cell.angle_alpha   90.00
_cell.angle_beta   90.00
_cell.angle_gamma   90.00
#
_symmetry.space_group_name_H-M   'P 1'
#
loop_
_entity.id
_entity.type
_entity.pdbx_description
1 polymer ?
#
loop_
_entity_poly.entity_id
_entity_poly.type
_entity_poly.pdbx_seq_one_letter_code
_entity_poly.pdbx_strand_id
1 'polypeptide(L)' 'RNKMALYASVTGIRWDFSEAKIAGADIHVPAKQHIARFEISPASDFTVANALWDKIDEAFSGANDDL' A
#
# COMPACT_ATOMS: atom_id res chain seq x y z
N ARG A 1 7.65 -16.99 -4.52
CA ARG A 1 7.78 -15.85 -5.46
C ARG A 1 6.44 -15.38 -6.01
N ASN A 2 5.60 -16.26 -6.57
CA ASN A 2 4.31 -15.88 -7.20
C ASN A 2 3.28 -15.21 -6.25
N LYS A 3 3.23 -15.60 -4.97
CA LYS A 3 2.26 -15.04 -4.01
C LYS A 3 2.51 -13.54 -3.74
N MET A 4 3.76 -13.14 -3.55
CA MET A 4 4.11 -11.73 -3.28
C MET A 4 3.87 -10.83 -4.49
N ALA A 5 4.12 -11.34 -5.70
CA ALA A 5 3.79 -10.63 -6.94
C ALA A 5 2.28 -10.40 -7.08
N LEU A 6 1.46 -11.40 -6.72
CA LEU A 6 0.01 -11.27 -6.72
C LEU A 6 -0.46 -10.19 -5.73
N TYR A 7 0.04 -10.20 -4.50
CA TYR A 7 -0.31 -9.16 -3.53
C TYR A 7 0.06 -7.76 -4.03
N ALA A 8 1.27 -7.58 -4.56
CA ALA A 8 1.69 -6.31 -5.13
C ALA A 8 0.85 -5.87 -6.34
N SER A 9 0.37 -6.80 -7.17
CA SER A 9 -0.51 -6.47 -8.31
C SER A 9 -1.90 -5.99 -7.88
N VAL A 10 -2.38 -6.41 -6.71
CA VAL A 10 -3.70 -6.04 -6.19
C VAL A 10 -3.61 -4.72 -5.42
N THR A 11 -2.61 -4.56 -4.56
CA THR A 11 -2.52 -3.40 -3.66
C THR A 11 -1.64 -2.27 -4.19
N GLY A 12 -0.81 -2.54 -5.19
CA GLY A 12 0.23 -1.62 -5.65
C GLY A 12 1.39 -1.45 -4.65
N ILE A 13 1.38 -2.17 -3.52
CA ILE A 13 2.37 -1.99 -2.45
C ILE A 13 3.68 -2.67 -2.80
N ARG A 14 4.77 -1.90 -2.70
CA ARG A 14 6.14 -2.40 -2.64
C ARG A 14 6.66 -2.25 -1.21
N TRP A 15 6.74 -3.37 -0.52
CA TRP A 15 7.29 -3.45 0.83
C TRP A 15 8.82 -3.32 0.82
N ASP A 16 9.34 -2.49 1.73
CA ASP A 16 10.76 -2.45 2.07
C ASP A 16 11.02 -3.38 3.26
N PHE A 17 11.88 -4.37 3.05
CA PHE A 17 12.27 -5.37 4.05
C PHE A 17 13.72 -5.19 4.52
N SER A 18 14.33 -4.04 4.25
CA SER A 18 15.68 -3.72 4.72
C SER A 18 15.76 -3.61 6.25
N GLU A 19 14.64 -3.31 6.92
CA GLU A 19 14.54 -3.21 8.36
C GLU A 19 13.80 -4.40 9.01
N ALA A 20 14.14 -4.69 10.27
CA ALA A 20 13.56 -5.82 11.03
C ALA A 20 12.07 -5.62 11.39
N LYS A 21 11.56 -4.40 11.29
CA LYS A 21 10.14 -4.07 11.42
C LYS A 21 9.71 -3.35 10.16
N ILE A 22 8.60 -3.78 9.59
CA ILE A 22 7.96 -3.08 8.48
C ILE A 22 7.36 -1.81 9.04
N ALA A 23 8.13 -0.72 9.04
CA ALA A 23 7.67 0.59 9.47
C ALA A 23 7.02 1.37 8.32
N GLY A 24 7.36 1.07 7.06
CA GLY A 24 6.74 1.76 5.93
C GLY A 24 6.92 1.05 4.59
N ALA A 25 6.14 1.47 3.61
CA ALA A 25 6.20 0.99 2.24
C ALA A 25 5.67 2.03 1.25
N ASP A 26 5.88 1.75 -0.03
CA ASP A 26 5.43 2.59 -1.14
C ASP A 26 4.20 1.96 -1.80
N ILE A 27 3.15 2.75 -2.04
CA ILE A 27 2.03 2.41 -2.93
C ILE A 27 2.32 3.05 -4.28
N HIS A 28 2.52 2.22 -5.30
CA HIS A 28 2.66 2.69 -6.66
C HIS A 28 1.27 2.85 -7.29
N VAL A 29 0.97 4.06 -7.76
CA VAL A 29 -0.29 4.41 -8.45
C VAL A 29 0.03 4.80 -9.90
N PRO A 30 0.10 3.82 -10.84
CA PRO A 30 0.51 4.08 -12.22
C PRO A 30 -0.36 5.13 -12.93
N ALA A 31 -1.67 5.10 -12.68
CA ALA A 31 -2.64 6.01 -13.30
C ALA A 31 -2.36 7.49 -12.99
N LYS A 32 -1.73 7.77 -11.84
CA LYS A 32 -1.37 9.12 -11.40
C LYS A 32 0.12 9.44 -11.54
N GLN A 33 0.92 8.51 -12.06
CA GLN A 33 2.39 8.56 -12.03
C GLN A 33 2.93 8.94 -10.64
N HIS A 34 2.29 8.43 -9.59
CA HIS A 34 2.53 8.83 -8.21
C HIS A 34 2.96 7.65 -7.35
N ILE A 35 3.85 7.92 -6.39
CA ILE A 35 4.26 6.97 -5.35
C ILE A 35 3.86 7.57 -4.01
N ALA A 36 2.88 6.95 -3.36
CA ALA A 36 2.44 7.35 -2.03
C ALA A 36 3.20 6.54 -0.97
N ARG A 37 3.91 7.22 -0.07
CA ARG A 37 4.62 6.57 1.03
C ARG A 37 3.71 6.52 2.25
N PHE A 38 3.66 5.37 2.91
CA PHE A 38 2.93 5.21 4.16
C PHE A 38 3.79 4.57 5.24
N GLU A 39 3.43 4.87 6.48
CA GLU A 39 3.98 4.27 7.70
C GLU A 39 2.83 3.81 8.59
N ILE A 40 2.89 2.57 9.06
CA ILE A 40 1.89 1.99 9.95
C ILE A 40 2.62 1.43 11.15
N SER A 41 2.24 1.91 12.34
CA SER A 41 2.73 1.35 13.59
C SER A 41 2.00 0.04 13.89
N PRO A 42 2.71 -1.03 14.29
CA PRO A 42 2.08 -2.30 14.62
C PRO A 42 1.12 -2.14 15.82
N ALA A 43 -0.18 -2.29 15.53
CA ALA A 43 -1.30 -2.36 16.48
C ALA A 43 -1.96 -3.75 16.39
N SER A 44 -3.21 -3.90 16.85
CA SER A 44 -3.94 -5.18 16.66
C SER A 44 -4.10 -5.53 15.18
N ASP A 45 -4.08 -6.82 14.85
CA ASP A 45 -4.05 -7.32 13.46
C ASP A 45 -5.15 -6.72 12.57
N PHE A 46 -6.38 -6.62 13.08
CA PHE A 46 -7.51 -6.06 12.33
C PHE A 46 -7.40 -4.54 12.15
N THR A 47 -6.90 -3.83 13.17
CA THR A 47 -6.69 -2.37 13.08
C THR A 47 -5.65 -2.05 12.00
N VAL A 48 -4.56 -2.82 11.96
CA VAL A 48 -3.49 -2.65 10.96
C VAL A 48 -4.02 -2.97 9.55
N ALA A 49 -4.79 -4.06 9.41
CA ALA A 49 -5.35 -4.45 8.12
C ALA A 49 -6.32 -3.40 7.56
N ASN A 50 -7.21 -2.84 8.39
CA ASN A 50 -8.13 -1.80 7.98
C ASN A 50 -7.38 -0.51 7.60
N ALA A 51 -6.43 -0.08 8.44
CA ALA A 51 -5.62 1.10 8.16
C ALA A 51 -4.80 0.97 6.85
N LEU A 52 -4.36 -0.24 6.51
CA LEU A 52 -3.67 -0.50 5.25
C LEU A 52 -4.60 -0.31 4.04
N TRP A 53 -5.83 -0.83 4.11
CA TRP A 53 -6.81 -0.64 3.05
C TRP A 53 -7.21 0.82 2.89
N ASP A 54 -7.38 1.56 3.98
CA ASP A 54 -7.66 3.00 3.94
C ASP A 54 -6.55 3.77 3.21
N LYS A 55 -5.28 3.39 3.40
CA LYS A 55 -4.14 4.00 2.68
C LYS A 55 -4.11 3.69 1.19
N ILE A 56 -4.54 2.49 0.81
CA ILE A 56 -4.69 2.14 -0.60
C ILE A 56 -5.80 3.00 -1.21
N ASP A 57 -6.99 3.03 -0.61
CA ASP A 57 -8.10 3.83 -1.11
C ASP A 57 -7.75 5.32 -1.21
N GLU A 58 -7.09 5.89 -0.19
CA GLU A 58 -6.59 7.26 -0.21
C GLU A 58 -5.64 7.51 -1.40
N ALA A 59 -4.66 6.63 -1.63
CA ALA A 59 -3.70 6.76 -2.72
C ALA A 59 -4.37 6.70 -4.10
N PHE A 60 -5.40 5.85 -4.26
CA PHE A 60 -6.14 5.71 -5.51
C PHE A 60 -7.32 6.70 -5.65
N SER A 61 -7.74 7.39 -4.59
CA SER A 61 -8.85 8.36 -4.60
C SER A 61 -8.56 9.55 -5.54
N GLY A 62 -9.41 9.78 -6.54
CA GLY A 62 -9.16 10.77 -7.60
C GLY A 62 -8.41 10.25 -8.84
N ALA A 63 -8.11 8.94 -8.95
CA ALA A 63 -7.81 8.31 -10.24
C ALA A 63 -9.08 7.96 -11.04
N ASN A 64 -10.25 8.08 -10.42
CA ASN A 64 -11.56 7.65 -10.94
C ASN A 64 -12.48 8.80 -11.36
N ASP A 65 -12.03 10.06 -11.30
CA ASP A 65 -12.85 11.22 -11.69
C ASP A 65 -12.91 11.43 -13.23
N ASP A 66 -12.17 10.63 -14.00
CA ASP A 66 -12.08 10.71 -15.47
C ASP A 66 -12.86 9.59 -16.20
N LEU A 67 -13.87 8.98 -15.58
CA LEU A 67 -14.76 7.99 -16.22
C LEU A 67 -16.13 8.57 -16.60
#